data_AF-A0A931XKW0-F1
#
_entry.id   AF-A0A931XKW0-F1
#
_cell.length_a   1.000
_cell.length_b   1.000
_cell.length_c   1.000
_cell.angle_alpha   90.00
_cell.angle_beta   90.00
_cell.angle_gamma   90.00
#
_symmetry.space_group_name_H-M   'P 1'
#
loop_
_entity.id
_entity.type
_entity.pdbx_description
1 polymer ?
#
loop_
_entity_poly.entity_id
_entity_poly.type
_entity_poly.pdbx_seq_one_letter_code
_entity_poly.pdbx_strand_id
1 'polypeptide(L)' 'MLDAKRRAAARALDFVDQGMVVGLGTGSTASLVLHGLAERIAAGLRIVGVPTSRQTEDLARRLGIPLTT' A
#
# COMPACT_ATOMS: atom_id res chain seq x y z
N MET A 1 9.76 18.03 5.00
CA MET A 1 8.91 16.95 5.57
C MET A 1 8.44 15.93 4.52
N LEU A 2 8.03 16.35 3.32
CA LEU A 2 7.55 15.42 2.29
C LEU A 2 8.61 14.37 1.90
N ASP A 3 9.88 14.75 1.88
CA ASP A 3 10.98 13.83 1.54
C ASP A 3 11.15 12.69 2.56
N ALA A 4 10.99 12.97 3.86
CA ALA A 4 11.07 11.95 4.90
C ALA A 4 9.94 10.93 4.77
N LYS A 5 8.72 11.41 4.45
CA LYS A 5 7.57 10.54 4.19
C LYS A 5 7.78 9.66 2.95
N ARG A 6 8.31 10.23 1.86
CA ARG A 6 8.64 9.48 0.63
C ARG A 6 9.70 8.41 0.89
N ARG A 7 10.78 8.73 1.62
CA ARG A 7 11.82 7.76 1.97
C ARG A 7 11.30 6.63 2.86
N ALA A 8 10.50 6.97 3.87
CA ALA A 8 9.89 5.97 4.74
C ALA A 8 8.95 5.04 3.94
N ALA A 9 8.13 5.60 3.06
CA ALA A 9 7.23 4.82 2.21
C ALA A 9 7.99 3.91 1.25
N ALA A 10 9.03 4.41 0.58
CA ALA A 10 9.88 3.61 -0.30
C ALA A 10 10.51 2.44 0.45
N ARG A 11 11.08 2.70 1.63
CA ARG A 11 11.69 1.65 2.46
C ARG A 11 10.67 0.61 2.95
N ALA A 12 9.45 1.02 3.27
CA ALA A 12 8.40 0.09 3.68
C ALA A 12 8.03 -0.92 2.58
N LEU A 13 8.12 -0.54 1.31
CA LEU A 13 7.83 -1.43 0.19
C LEU A 13 8.80 -2.61 0.12
N ASP A 14 10.07 -2.41 0.46
CA ASP A 14 11.09 -3.47 0.43
C ASP A 14 10.76 -4.68 1.34
N PHE A 15 9.83 -4.52 2.28
CA PHE A 15 9.43 -5.58 3.22
C PHE A 15 8.17 -6.34 2.78
N VAL A 16 7.61 -6.00 1.62
CA VAL A 16 6.40 -6.67 1.11
C VAL A 16 6.80 -7.68 0.04
N ASP A 17 6.55 -8.94 0.34
CA ASP A 17 6.84 -10.08 -0.53
C ASP A 17 5.57 -10.71 -1.12
N GLN A 18 5.77 -11.60 -2.09
CA GLN A 18 4.71 -12.35 -2.76
C GLN A 18 3.87 -13.15 -1.76
N GLY A 19 2.55 -13.11 -1.93
CA GLY A 19 1.58 -13.87 -1.15
C GLY A 19 1.24 -13.28 0.21
N MET A 20 1.82 -12.14 0.60
CA MET A 20 1.55 -11.53 1.91
C MET A 20 0.11 -10.98 2.03
N VAL A 21 -0.41 -11.04 3.26
CA VAL A 21 -1.56 -10.25 3.71
C VAL A 21 -1.00 -9.00 4.39
N VAL A 22 -1.33 -7.82 3.86
CA VAL A 22 -0.70 -6.56 4.27
C VAL A 22 -1.73 -5.64 4.92
N GLY A 23 -1.46 -5.21 6.15
CA GLY A 23 -2.24 -4.15 6.79
C GLY A 23 -2.01 -2.81 6.10
N LEU A 24 -3.08 -2.14 5.66
CA LEU A 24 -3.03 -0.85 4.97
C LEU A 24 -3.38 0.27 5.95
N GLY A 25 -2.36 1.03 6.37
CA GLY A 25 -2.53 2.17 7.27
C GLY A 25 -3.25 3.37 6.65
N THR A 26 -3.44 4.42 7.44
CA THR A 26 -4.09 5.67 7.02
C THR A 26 -3.13 6.87 7.13
N GLY A 27 -3.32 7.89 6.28
CA GLY A 27 -2.59 9.15 6.31
C GLY A 27 -1.59 9.33 5.17
N SER A 28 -1.09 10.55 5.01
CA SER A 28 -0.29 10.97 3.84
C SER A 28 0.94 10.10 3.53
N THR A 29 1.59 9.48 4.53
CA THR A 29 2.71 8.56 4.28
C THR A 29 2.22 7.20 3.80
N ALA A 30 1.15 6.67 4.41
CA ALA A 30 0.55 5.40 3.99
C ALA A 30 0.02 5.47 2.56
N SER A 31 -0.58 6.60 2.16
CA SER A 31 -1.00 6.82 0.77
C SER A 31 0.14 6.65 -0.23
N LEU A 32 1.36 7.10 0.10
CA LEU A 32 2.54 6.89 -0.75
C LEU A 32 2.92 5.40 -0.85
N VAL A 33 2.80 4.64 0.25
CA VAL A 33 3.00 3.18 0.24
C VAL A 33 1.96 2.51 -0.65
N LEU A 34 0.69 2.91 -0.57
CA LEU A 34 -0.38 2.35 -1.40
C LEU A 34 -0.12 2.58 -2.89
N HIS A 35 0.33 3.78 -3.28
CA HIS A 35 0.73 4.04 -4.67
C HIS A 35 1.88 3.13 -5.12
N GLY A 36 2.92 2.97 -4.32
CA GLY A 36 4.03 2.07 -4.65
C GLY A 36 3.65 0.58 -4.65
N LEU A 37 2.72 0.16 -3.80
CA LEU A 37 2.16 -1.18 -3.83
C LEU A 37 1.39 -1.41 -5.14
N ALA A 38 0.60 -0.45 -5.58
CA ALA A 38 -0.13 -0.54 -6.85
C ALA A 38 0.81 -0.69 -8.05
N GLU A 39 1.92 0.06 -8.08
CA GLU A 39 2.95 -0.09 -9.12
C GLU A 39 3.58 -1.49 -9.11
N ARG A 40 3.93 -2.01 -7.92
CA ARG A 40 4.50 -3.36 -7.80
C ARG A 40 3.49 -4.45 -8.16
N ILE A 41 2.21 -4.27 -7.84
CA ILE A 41 1.13 -5.19 -8.23
C ILE A 41 0.97 -5.20 -9.75
N ALA A 42 1.00 -4.03 -10.38
CA ALA A 42 1.00 -3.93 -11.84
C ALA A 42 2.23 -4.63 -12.47
N ALA A 43 3.36 -4.67 -11.77
CA ALA A 43 4.56 -5.41 -12.15
C ALA A 43 4.54 -6.92 -11.77
N GLY A 44 3.44 -7.43 -11.23
CA GLY A 44 3.26 -8.86 -10.93
C GLY A 44 3.40 -9.25 -9.45
N LEU A 45 3.50 -8.28 -8.53
CA LEU A 45 3.33 -8.55 -7.09
C LEU A 45 1.91 -9.02 -6.79
N ARG A 46 1.76 -10.15 -6.09
CA ARG A 46 0.47 -10.67 -5.66
C ARG A 46 0.39 -10.60 -4.14
N ILE A 47 -0.47 -9.71 -3.64
CA ILE A 47 -0.79 -9.57 -2.20
C ILE A 47 -2.29 -9.32 -2.03
N VAL A 48 -2.77 -9.41 -0.79
CA VAL A 48 -4.09 -8.87 -0.40
C VAL A 48 -3.93 -7.89 0.75
N GLY A 49 -4.72 -6.81 0.73
CA GLY A 49 -4.68 -5.74 1.71
C GLY A 49 -5.83 -5.79 2.72
N VAL A 50 -5.56 -5.39 3.96
CA VAL A 50 -6.57 -5.20 5.01
C VAL A 50 -6.57 -3.72 5.42
N PRO A 51 -7.58 -2.92 5.03
CA PRO A 51 -7.60 -1.48 5.30
C PRO A 51 -7.98 -1.15 6.75
N THR A 52 -7.27 -0.20 7.36
CA THR A 52 -7.59 0.28 8.72
C THR A 52 -8.65 1.39 8.75
N SER A 53 -9.07 1.91 7.59
CA SER A 53 -10.12 2.94 7.49
C SER A 53 -10.83 2.89 6.13
N ARG A 54 -12.03 3.46 6.06
CA ARG A 54 -12.78 3.61 4.79
C ARG A 54 -12.01 4.43 3.75
N GLN A 55 -11.30 5.48 4.19
CA GLN A 55 -10.48 6.29 3.29
C GLN A 55 -9.37 5.46 2.64
N THR A 56 -8.68 4.64 3.43
CA THR A 56 -7.66 3.72 2.90
C THR A 56 -8.28 2.68 1.98
N GLU A 57 -9.42 2.11 2.36
CA GLU A 57 -10.16 1.15 1.52
C GLU A 57 -10.50 1.74 0.16
N ASP A 58 -11.11 2.93 0.12
CA ASP A 58 -11.50 3.61 -1.12
C ASP A 58 -10.29 3.89 -2.01
N LEU A 59 -9.18 4.34 -1.42
CA LEU A 59 -7.94 4.58 -2.16
C LEU A 59 -7.36 3.27 -2.70
N ALA A 60 -7.30 2.22 -1.89
CA ALA A 60 -6.78 0.93 -2.30
C ALA A 60 -7.59 0.33 -3.46
N ARG A 61 -8.94 0.44 -3.41
CA ARG A 61 -9.83 0.04 -4.51
C ARG A 61 -9.57 0.83 -5.78
N ARG A 62 -9.42 2.16 -5.69
CA ARG A 62 -9.11 3.02 -6.85
C ARG A 62 -7.75 2.67 -7.49
N LEU A 63 -6.81 2.20 -6.69
CA LEU A 63 -5.48 1.80 -7.12
C LEU A 63 -5.39 0.33 -7.59
N GLY A 64 -6.49 -0.43 -7.52
CA GLY A 64 -6.51 -1.84 -7.92
C GLY A 64 -5.79 -2.79 -6.97
N ILE A 65 -5.62 -2.40 -5.69
CA ILE A 65 -5.06 -3.29 -4.66
C ILE A 65 -6.15 -4.28 -4.23
N PRO A 66 -5.95 -5.60 -4.35
CA PRO A 66 -6.92 -6.59 -3.88
C PRO A 66 -7.11 -6.50 -2.35
N LEU A 67 -8.34 -6.61 -1.87
CA LEU A 67 -8.65 -6.46 -0.44
C LEU A 67 -9.30 -7.71 0.16
N THR A 68 -9.10 -7.91 1.46
CA THR A 68 -9.74 -8.93 2.28
C THR A 68 -10.18 -8.33 3.63
N THR A 69 -10.97 -9.09 4.40
CA THR A 69 -11.40 -8.76 5.77
C THR A 69 -10.54 -9.47 6.80
#